data_AF-A0A970UIZ1-F1
#
_entry.id   AF-A0A970UIZ1-F1
#
_cell.length_a   1.000
_cell.length_b   1.000
_cell.length_c   1.000
_cell.angle_alpha   90.00
_cell.angle_beta   90.00
_cell.angle_gamma   90.00
#
_symmetry.space_group_name_H-M   'P 1'
#
loop_
_entity.id
_entity.type
_entity.pdbx_description
1 polymer ?
#
loop_
_entity_poly.entity_id
_entity_poly.type
_entity_poly.pdbx_seq_one_letter_code
_entity_poly.pdbx_strand_id
1 'polypeptide(L)' 'MSESISVRLPKELVERLDNLAKQTGRTKTYYIQEALLEKISDLELIYLAQKREEDLRAGRSKTHTLDEVIEANGLADKI' A
#
# COMPACT_ATOMS: atom_id res chain seq x y z
N MET A 1 -11.47 -17.54 -4.31
CA MET A 1 -10.86 -18.51 -3.39
C MET A 1 -10.17 -17.74 -2.28
N SER A 2 -10.20 -18.21 -1.04
CA SER A 2 -9.46 -17.60 0.08
C SER A 2 -8.29 -18.50 0.47
N GLU A 3 -7.14 -17.89 0.73
CA GLU A 3 -5.95 -18.56 1.26
C GLU A 3 -5.75 -18.19 2.74
N SER A 4 -5.29 -19.15 3.55
CA SER A 4 -5.05 -18.94 4.97
C SER A 4 -3.58 -18.61 5.24
N ILE A 5 -3.34 -17.49 5.91
CA ILE A 5 -2.00 -17.07 6.33
C ILE A 5 -1.98 -17.01 7.86
N SER A 6 -0.94 -17.60 8.48
CA SER A 6 -0.73 -17.53 9.93
C SER A 6 0.30 -16.48 10.27
N VAL A 7 -0.05 -15.54 11.15
CA VAL A 7 0.82 -14.46 11.60
C VAL A 7 0.89 -14.43 13.13
N ARG A 8 2.06 -14.10 13.67
CA ARG A 8 2.22 -13.86 15.12
C ARG A 8 1.95 -12.38 15.41
N LEU A 9 1.00 -12.12 16.30
CA LEU A 9 0.64 -10.77 16.72
C LEU A 9 1.04 -10.54 18.18
N PRO A 10 1.44 -9.31 18.56
CA PRO A 10 1.64 -8.95 19.95
C PRO A 10 0.39 -9.22 20.79
N LYS A 11 0.56 -9.71 22.02
CA LYS A 11 -0.55 -10.07 22.92
C LYS A 11 -1.56 -8.92 23.09
N GLU A 12 -1.07 -7.71 23.31
CA GLU A 12 -1.89 -6.51 23.49
C GLU A 12 -2.77 -6.22 22.27
N LEU A 13 -2.27 -6.46 21.05
CA LEU A 13 -3.05 -6.27 19.83
C LEU A 13 -4.16 -7.32 19.73
N VAL A 14 -3.88 -8.57 20.09
CA VAL A 14 -4.90 -9.63 20.13
C VAL A 14 -6.01 -9.28 21.13
N GLU A 15 -5.66 -8.78 22.30
CA GLU A 15 -6.64 -8.34 23.31
C GLU A 15 -7.52 -7.18 22.82
N ARG A 16 -6.92 -6.20 22.12
CA ARG A 16 -7.67 -5.10 21.48
C ARG A 16 -8.65 -5.61 20.42
N LEU A 17 -8.20 -6.54 19.57
CA LEU A 17 -9.05 -7.16 18.55
C LEU A 17 -10.19 -7.98 19.18
N ASP A 18 -9.92 -8.69 20.28
CA ASP A 18 -10.94 -9.42 21.04
C ASP A 18 -12.02 -8.51 21.62
N ASN A 19 -11.61 -7.38 22.21
CA ASN A 19 -12.55 -6.41 22.77
C ASN A 19 -13.39 -5.77 21.67
N LEU A 20 -12.77 -5.38 20.55
CA LEU A 20 -13.47 -4.79 19.42
C LEU A 20 -14.50 -5.77 18.83
N ALA A 21 -14.10 -7.03 18.62
CA ALA A 21 -14.98 -8.10 18.17
C ALA A 21 -16.20 -8.30 19.08
N LYS A 22 -16.00 -8.33 20.40
CA LYS A 22 -17.10 -8.47 21.38
C LYS A 22 -18.06 -7.28 21.36
N GLN A 23 -17.56 -6.07 21.19
CA GLN A 23 -18.38 -4.86 21.19
C GLN A 23 -19.24 -4.71 19.94
N THR A 24 -18.76 -5.19 18.79
CA THR A 24 -19.41 -4.97 17.48
C THR A 24 -20.12 -6.20 16.94
N GLY A 25 -19.95 -7.37 17.56
CA GLY A 25 -20.49 -8.65 17.09
C GLY A 25 -19.80 -9.20 15.85
N ARG A 26 -18.61 -8.69 15.49
CA ARG A 26 -17.81 -9.18 14.35
C ARG A 26 -16.67 -10.08 14.82
N THR A 27 -16.06 -10.83 13.90
CA THR A 27 -14.92 -11.70 14.22
C THR A 27 -13.61 -10.91 14.25
N LYS A 28 -12.60 -11.41 14.98
CA LYS A 28 -11.23 -10.87 14.89
C LYS A 28 -10.70 -10.88 13.45
N THR A 29 -10.98 -11.96 12.72
CA THR A 29 -10.55 -12.14 11.32
C THR A 29 -11.09 -11.03 10.42
N TYR A 30 -12.35 -10.61 10.61
CA TYR A 30 -12.91 -9.48 9.87
C TYR A 30 -12.06 -8.23 10.05
N TYR A 31 -11.73 -7.85 11.29
CA TYR A 31 -10.91 -6.66 11.55
C TYR A 31 -9.48 -6.77 11.05
N ILE A 32 -8.88 -7.96 11.12
CA ILE A 32 -7.55 -8.18 10.56
C ILE A 32 -7.59 -7.98 9.04
N GLN A 33 -8.60 -8.53 8.35
CA GLN A 33 -8.74 -8.38 6.90
C GLN A 33 -8.98 -6.93 6.50
N GLU A 34 -9.88 -6.22 7.17
CA GLU A 34 -10.15 -4.80 6.88
C GLU A 34 -8.89 -3.95 7.07
N ALA A 35 -8.16 -4.13 8.18
CA ALA A 35 -6.93 -3.40 8.44
C ALA A 35 -5.83 -3.69 7.40
N LEU A 36 -5.75 -4.94 6.92
CA LEU A 36 -4.80 -5.32 5.86
C LEU A 36 -5.20 -4.72 4.51
N LEU A 37 -6.49 -4.76 4.15
CA LEU A 37 -7.01 -4.18 2.91
C LEU A 37 -6.82 -2.66 2.88
N GLU A 38 -7.06 -1.98 3.99
CA GLU A 38 -6.83 -0.55 4.10
C GLU A 38 -5.34 -0.20 3.93
N LYS A 39 -4.43 -1.04 4.43
CA LYS A 39 -3.00 -0.71 4.45
C LYS A 39 -2.20 -1.19 3.25
N ILE A 40 -2.64 -2.22 2.55
CA ILE A 40 -1.83 -2.86 1.50
C ILE A 40 -1.51 -1.91 0.35
N SER A 41 -2.47 -1.09 -0.09
CA SER A 41 -2.27 -0.14 -1.19
C SER A 41 -1.23 0.93 -0.86
N ASP A 42 -1.22 1.44 0.37
CA ASP A 42 -0.18 2.38 0.82
C ASP A 42 1.20 1.74 0.78
N LEU A 43 1.31 0.49 1.26
CA LEU A 43 2.58 -0.22 1.29
C LEU A 43 3.09 -0.46 -0.13
N GLU A 44 2.23 -0.91 -1.03
CA GLU A 44 2.56 -1.10 -2.46
C GLU A 44 3.08 0.20 -3.08
N LEU A 45 2.44 1.34 -2.80
CA LEU A 45 2.87 2.65 -3.30
C LEU A 45 4.24 3.05 -2.74
N ILE A 46 4.46 2.86 -1.44
CA ILE A 46 5.74 3.17 -0.78
C ILE A 46 6.86 2.33 -1.41
N TYR A 47 6.67 1.02 -1.54
CA TYR A 47 7.67 0.14 -2.12
C TYR A 47 7.93 0.45 -3.60
N LEU A 48 6.88 0.81 -4.35
CA LEU A 48 7.03 1.24 -5.75
C LEU A 48 7.85 2.54 -5.84
N ALA A 49 7.57 3.52 -4.99
CA ALA A 49 8.30 4.78 -4.95
C ALA A 49 9.77 4.57 -4.57
N GLN A 50 10.04 3.77 -3.53
CA GLN A 50 11.39 3.42 -3.10
C GLN A 50 12.17 2.70 -4.21
N LYS A 51 11.53 1.75 -4.90
CA LYS A 51 12.14 1.07 -6.04
C LYS A 51 12.49 2.03 -7.17
N ARG A 52 11.59 2.97 -7.52
CA ARG A 52 11.85 3.99 -8.54
C ARG A 52 13.01 4.91 -8.14
N GLU A 53 13.09 5.28 -6.88
CA GLU A 53 14.21 6.07 -6.35
C GLU A 53 15.53 5.29 -6.44
N GLU A 54 15.53 4.02 -6.05
CA GLU A 54 16.71 3.15 -6.14
C GLU A 54 17.19 2.99 -7.59
N ASP A 55 16.27 2.73 -8.52
CA ASP A 55 16.58 2.60 -9.94
C ASP A 55 17.12 3.91 -10.53
N LEU A 56 16.60 5.06 -10.10
CA LEU A 56 17.13 6.36 -10.49
C LEU A 56 18.56 6.55 -9.95
N ARG A 57 18.80 6.29 -8.66
CA ARG A 57 20.14 6.41 -8.05
C ARG A 57 21.17 5.45 -8.68
N ALA A 58 20.73 4.27 -9.09
CA ALA A 58 21.56 3.28 -9.76
C ALA A 58 21.73 3.53 -11.27
N GLY A 59 21.15 4.60 -11.82
CA GLY A 59 21.21 4.92 -13.25
C GLY A 59 20.44 3.95 -14.16
N ARG A 60 19.55 3.14 -13.58
CA ARG A 60 18.66 2.20 -14.30
C ARG A 60 17.38 2.85 -14.78
N SER A 61 17.08 4.06 -14.32
CA SER A 61 15.93 4.87 -14.73
C SER A 61 16.36 6.26 -15.19
N LYS A 62 15.60 6.86 -16.10
CA LYS A 62 15.83 8.22 -16.62
C LYS A 62 14.80 9.19 -16.04
N THR A 63 15.24 10.42 -15.81
CA THR A 63 14.33 11.56 -15.57
C THR A 63 14.00 12.24 -16.88
N HIS A 64 12.79 12.78 -16.95
CA HIS A 64 12.35 13.63 -18.05
C HIS A 64 12.02 15.01 -17.51
N THR A 65 12.24 16.04 -18.31
CA THR A 65 11.76 17.39 -17.98
C THR A 65 10.23 17.45 -18.13
N LEU A 66 9.60 18.46 -17.52
CA LEU A 66 8.14 18.63 -17.66
C LEU A 66 7.76 18.83 -19.13
N ASP A 67 8.52 19.65 -19.86
CA ASP A 67 8.29 19.93 -21.29
C ASP A 67 8.36 18.64 -22.13
N GLU A 68 9.37 17.80 -21.91
CA GLU A 68 9.49 16.49 -22.59
C GLU A 68 8.26 15.60 -22.36
N VAL A 69 7.72 15.60 -21.14
CA VAL A 69 6.53 14.81 -20.79
C VAL A 69 5.28 15.39 -21.43
N ILE A 70 5.11 16.71 -21.45
CA ILE A 70 3.97 17.40 -22.06
C ILE A 70 3.93 17.11 -23.56
N GLU A 71 5.07 17.27 -24.24
CA GLU A 71 5.21 16.99 -25.67
C GLU A 71 4.94 15.52 -25.98
N ALA A 72 5.56 14.59 -25.24
CA ALA A 72 5.42 13.15 -25.48
C ALA A 72 3.98 12.64 -25.30
N ASN A 73 3.16 13.31 -24.48
CA ASN A 73 1.78 12.90 -24.19
C ASN A 73 0.73 13.76 -24.92
N GLY A 74 1.14 14.73 -25.77
CA GLY A 74 0.21 15.60 -26.49
C GLY A 74 -0.66 16.47 -25.57
N LEU A 75 -0.10 16.92 -24.44
CA LEU A 75 -0.81 17.69 -23.43
C LEU A 75 -0.61 19.21 -23.56
N ALA A 76 0.10 19.67 -24.59
CA ALA A 76 0.47 21.07 -24.78
C ALA A 76 -0.73 22.05 -24.79
N ASP A 77 -1.88 21.60 -25.31
CA ASP A 77 -3.09 22.43 -25.41
C ASP A 77 -4.03 22.34 -24.18
N LYS A 78 -3.64 21.56 -23.16
CA LYS A 78 -4.50 21.22 -22.00
C LYS A 78 -3.98 21.76 -20.67
N ILE A 79 -2.90 22.53 -20.69
CA ILE A 79 -2.22 23.07 -19.50
C ILE A 79 -2.22 24.59 -19.61
#